data_AF-A0A7S2TTZ3-F1
#
_entry.id   AF-A0A7S2TTZ3-F1
#
_cell.length_a   1.000
_cell.length_b   1.000
_cell.length_c   1.000
_cell.angle_alpha   90.00
_cell.angle_beta   90.00
_cell.angle_gamma   90.00
#
_symmetry.space_group_name_H-M   'P 1'
#
loop_
_entity.id
_entity.type
_entity.pdbx_description
1 polymer ?
#
loop_
_entity_poly.entity_id
_entity_poly.type
_entity_poly.pdbx_seq_one_letter_code
_entity_poly.pdbx_strand_id
1 'polypeptide(L)'
;KKTRVQWTREPGLLAYYEVVQLIRMGARTMMEKGSETLYLTHGTQFVTFEAEITMRLKVDFLLRMGLGGAALWSADLDDYLNGNILTTYVSSRLGQPIFACFPNATYRCSKHTTTQQRSTNVIRMMLKQNRRTLPFRKALDWLA
;
A
#
# COMPACT_ATOMS: atom_id res chain seq x y z
N LYS A 1 -4.68 4.97 25.34
CA LYS A 1 -3.73 6.10 25.11
C LYS A 1 -3.60 6.29 23.60
N LYS A 2 -3.78 7.51 23.09
CA LYS A 2 -3.70 7.81 21.64
C LYS A 2 -2.29 7.53 21.12
N THR A 3 -2.18 6.96 19.92
CA THR A 3 -0.93 6.82 19.16
C THR A 3 -0.30 8.21 19.03
N ARG A 4 0.95 8.39 19.46
CA ARG A 4 1.68 9.65 19.23
C ARG A 4 2.19 9.62 17.81
N VAL A 5 1.44 10.26 16.92
CA VAL A 5 1.76 10.40 15.50
C VAL A 5 2.34 11.80 15.30
N GLN A 6 3.60 11.90 14.87
CA GLN A 6 4.34 13.16 14.91
C GLN A 6 4.15 13.99 13.64
N TRP A 7 4.09 13.33 12.48
CA TRP A 7 3.99 14.00 11.17
C TRP A 7 2.60 13.88 10.57
N THR A 8 2.07 12.67 10.40
CA THR A 8 0.75 12.51 9.76
C THR A 8 -0.38 13.05 10.65
N ARG A 9 -0.17 13.10 11.97
CA ARG A 9 -1.08 13.71 12.98
C ARG A 9 -2.52 13.21 12.93
N GLU A 10 -2.73 12.04 12.35
CA GLU A 10 -4.05 11.43 12.17
C GLU A 10 -4.12 10.13 12.99
N PRO A 11 -5.00 10.04 14.00
CA PRO A 11 -5.14 8.83 14.79
C PRO A 11 -5.54 7.62 13.93
N GLY A 12 -4.71 6.58 13.95
CA GLY A 12 -4.95 5.36 13.18
C GLY A 12 -4.24 5.34 11.81
N LEU A 13 -3.57 6.42 11.43
CA LEU A 13 -2.69 6.49 10.25
C LEU A 13 -1.26 6.76 10.70
N LEU A 14 -0.32 6.01 10.13
CA LEU A 14 1.12 6.27 10.24
C LEU A 14 1.69 6.27 8.82
N ALA A 15 2.67 7.13 8.53
CA ALA A 15 3.44 7.02 7.30
C ALA A 15 4.54 5.95 7.40
N TYR A 16 5.12 5.54 6.27
CA TYR A 16 6.14 4.49 6.24
C TYR A 16 7.37 4.90 7.05
N TYR A 17 7.75 6.17 6.95
CA TYR A 17 8.85 6.72 7.74
C TYR A 17 8.55 6.76 9.25
N GLU A 18 7.28 6.90 9.68
CA GLU A 18 6.87 6.81 11.09
C GLU A 18 6.97 5.37 11.61
N VAL A 19 6.61 4.40 10.77
CA VAL A 19 6.79 2.97 11.07
C VAL A 19 8.26 2.61 11.22
N VAL A 20 9.12 3.07 10.31
CA VAL A 20 10.57 2.85 10.39
C VAL A 20 11.14 3.39 11.71
N GLN A 21 10.62 4.50 12.22
CA GLN A 21 11.02 5.01 13.53
C GLN A 21 10.59 4.13 14.68
N LEU A 22 9.36 3.60 14.68
CA LEU A 22 8.92 2.63 15.69
C LEU A 22 9.82 1.39 15.71
N ILE A 23 10.22 0.90 14.53
CA ILE A 23 11.16 -0.23 14.41
C ILE A 23 12.52 0.14 15.01
N ARG A 24 13.05 1.33 14.73
CA ARG A 24 14.30 1.84 15.35
C ARG A 24 14.20 1.99 16.86
N MET A 25 13.01 2.27 17.39
CA MET A 25 12.73 2.34 18.83
C MET A 25 12.55 0.96 19.49
N GLY A 26 12.69 -0.14 18.75
CA GLY A 26 12.61 -1.51 19.28
C GLY A 26 11.26 -2.19 19.10
N ALA A 27 10.36 -1.66 18.26
CA ALA A 27 9.15 -2.38 17.87
C ALA A 27 9.51 -3.68 17.15
N ARG A 28 8.76 -4.75 17.45
CA ARG A 28 8.94 -6.06 16.78
C ARG A 28 8.03 -6.14 15.56
N THR A 29 8.61 -6.48 14.41
CA THR A 29 7.91 -6.70 13.15
C THR A 29 7.66 -8.19 12.93
N MET A 30 6.46 -8.54 12.47
CA MET A 30 6.04 -9.90 12.13
C MET A 30 5.28 -9.89 10.79
N MET A 31 5.31 -11.03 10.10
CA MET A 31 4.56 -11.24 8.86
C MET A 31 3.33 -12.10 9.17
N GLU A 32 2.16 -11.63 8.75
CA GLU A 32 0.95 -12.44 8.72
C GLU A 32 0.95 -13.31 7.47
N LYS A 33 0.95 -14.64 7.62
CA LYS A 33 1.12 -15.56 6.49
C LYS A 33 -0.12 -15.63 5.60
N GLY A 34 -1.31 -15.44 6.16
CA GLY A 34 -2.56 -15.51 5.40
C GLY A 34 -2.75 -14.34 4.45
N SER A 35 -2.38 -13.14 4.89
CA SER A 35 -2.56 -11.89 4.16
C SER A 35 -1.25 -11.31 3.59
N GLU A 36 -0.11 -12.01 3.72
CA GLU A 36 1.20 -11.55 3.25
C GLU A 36 1.52 -10.08 3.61
N THR A 37 1.03 -9.65 4.78
CA THR A 37 1.15 -8.27 5.28
C THR A 37 2.04 -8.23 6.51
N LEU A 38 2.81 -7.16 6.66
CA LEU A 38 3.57 -6.94 7.87
C LEU A 38 2.73 -6.23 8.92
N TYR A 39 2.98 -6.58 10.17
CA TYR A 39 2.52 -5.81 11.31
C TYR A 39 3.64 -5.66 12.33
N LEU A 40 3.52 -4.64 13.16
CA LEU A 40 4.39 -4.44 14.31
C LEU A 40 3.58 -4.20 15.58
N THR A 41 4.21 -4.53 16.70
CA THR A 41 3.68 -4.21 18.03
C THR A 41 4.68 -3.35 18.80
N HIS A 42 4.20 -2.24 19.37
CA HIS A 42 5.00 -1.36 20.23
C HIS A 42 4.17 -0.92 21.45
N GLY A 43 4.41 -1.56 22.60
CA GLY A 43 3.59 -1.39 23.80
C GLY A 43 2.15 -1.85 23.56
N THR A 44 1.21 -0.89 23.54
CA THR A 44 -0.22 -1.14 23.26
C THR A 44 -0.61 -0.86 21.82
N GLN A 45 0.36 -0.46 20.98
CA GLN A 45 0.12 -0.12 19.59
C GLN A 45 0.33 -1.34 18.71
N PHE A 46 -0.63 -1.54 17.79
CA PHE A 46 -0.56 -2.51 16.71
C PHE A 46 -0.68 -1.74 15.40
N VAL A 47 0.26 -1.95 14.48
CA VAL A 47 0.29 -1.23 13.20
C VAL A 47 0.55 -2.22 12.09
N THR A 48 -0.34 -2.27 11.11
CA THR A 48 -0.14 -2.99 9.85
C THR A 48 0.48 -2.06 8.82
N PHE A 49 1.47 -2.55 8.08
CA PHE A 49 2.20 -1.73 7.13
C PHE A 49 2.74 -2.56 5.98
N GLU A 50 3.15 -1.86 4.93
CA GLU A 50 3.80 -2.46 3.78
C GLU A 50 5.29 -2.15 3.82
N ALA A 51 6.11 -3.10 3.36
CA ALA A 51 7.52 -2.90 3.12
C ALA A 51 7.89 -3.51 1.76
N GLU A 52 9.16 -3.40 1.37
CA GLU A 52 9.60 -3.88 0.07
C GLU A 52 9.20 -5.35 -0.17
N ILE A 53 9.37 -6.21 0.83
CA ILE A 53 9.01 -7.63 0.75
C ILE A 53 7.53 -7.87 0.43
N THR A 54 6.61 -7.14 1.06
CA THR A 54 5.16 -7.30 0.81
C THR A 54 4.77 -6.72 -0.54
N MET A 55 5.42 -5.63 -0.97
CA MET A 55 5.26 -5.10 -2.32
C MET A 55 5.71 -6.11 -3.38
N ARG A 56 6.82 -6.84 -3.16
CA ARG A 56 7.26 -7.91 -4.07
C ARG A 56 6.20 -9.00 -4.22
N LEU A 57 5.70 -9.52 -3.10
CA LEU A 57 4.70 -10.59 -3.08
C LEU A 57 3.43 -10.18 -3.85
N LYS A 58 2.93 -8.97 -3.61
CA LYS A 58 1.70 -8.49 -4.26
C LYS A 58 1.89 -8.15 -5.74
N VAL A 59 3.07 -7.66 -6.15
CA VAL A 59 3.39 -7.46 -7.58
C VAL A 59 3.50 -8.81 -8.29
N ASP A 60 4.17 -9.78 -7.68
CA ASP A 60 4.27 -11.14 -8.23
C ASP A 60 2.89 -11.78 -8.35
N PHE A 61 2.02 -11.59 -7.36
CA PHE A 61 0.63 -12.03 -7.42
C PHE A 61 -0.14 -11.36 -8.57
N LEU A 62 -0.03 -10.04 -8.71
CA LEU A 62 -0.65 -9.27 -9.80
C LEU A 62 -0.28 -9.85 -11.16
N LEU A 63 1.01 -10.09 -11.38
CA LEU A 63 1.54 -10.64 -12.63
C LEU A 63 1.05 -12.07 -12.87
N ARG A 64 1.14 -12.95 -11.86
CA ARG A 64 0.67 -14.35 -11.94
C ARG A 64 -0.82 -14.46 -12.26
N MET A 65 -1.63 -13.57 -11.70
CA MET A 65 -3.09 -13.55 -11.89
C MET A 65 -3.53 -12.81 -13.15
N GLY A 66 -2.61 -12.19 -13.90
CA GLY A 66 -2.93 -11.43 -15.11
C GLY A 66 -3.85 -10.23 -14.84
N LEU A 67 -3.70 -9.59 -13.68
CA LEU A 67 -4.50 -8.43 -13.27
C LEU A 67 -4.13 -7.19 -14.10
N GLY A 68 -5.06 -6.24 -14.18
CA GLY A 68 -4.96 -5.08 -15.09
C GLY A 68 -4.10 -3.92 -14.59
N GLY A 69 -3.48 -4.03 -13.41
CA GLY A 69 -2.59 -3.03 -12.83
C GLY A 69 -2.73 -2.88 -11.32
N ALA A 70 -1.95 -1.96 -10.74
CA ALA A 70 -1.99 -1.59 -9.34
C ALA A 70 -2.17 -0.07 -9.17
N ALA A 71 -2.79 0.34 -8.07
CA ALA A 71 -2.79 1.72 -7.60
C ALA A 71 -2.19 1.76 -6.19
N LEU A 72 -1.30 2.72 -5.92
CA LEU A 72 -0.74 2.94 -4.59
C LEU A 72 -1.32 4.21 -3.98
N TRP A 73 -1.75 4.11 -2.73
CA TRP A 73 -2.13 5.24 -1.90
C TRP A 73 -1.26 5.27 -0.63
N SER A 74 -0.42 6.28 -0.40
CA SER A 74 -0.09 7.40 -1.30
C SER A 74 1.41 7.68 -1.27
N ALA A 75 1.91 8.33 -2.33
CA ALA A 75 3.34 8.58 -2.49
C ALA A 75 3.93 9.46 -1.38
N ASP A 76 3.15 10.37 -0.81
CA ASP A 76 3.53 11.23 0.31
C ASP A 76 3.70 10.47 1.65
N LEU A 77 3.14 9.26 1.75
CA LEU A 77 3.31 8.37 2.90
C LEU A 77 4.49 7.39 2.71
N ASP A 78 5.14 7.40 1.54
CA ASP A 78 6.37 6.66 1.26
C ASP A 78 7.60 7.46 1.73
N ASP A 79 8.78 6.83 1.66
CA ASP A 79 10.05 7.46 1.98
C ASP A 79 10.51 8.41 0.87
N TYR A 80 9.81 9.56 0.77
CA TYR A 80 10.05 10.55 -0.29
C TYR A 80 11.45 11.16 -0.27
N LEU A 81 12.12 11.18 0.89
CA LEU A 81 13.51 11.63 1.00
C LEU A 81 14.49 10.64 0.38
N ASN A 82 14.15 9.35 0.36
CA ASN A 82 14.99 8.28 -0.20
C ASN A 82 14.43 7.73 -1.52
N GLY A 83 13.70 8.55 -2.28
CA GLY A 83 13.26 8.21 -3.64
C GLY A 83 12.01 7.34 -3.72
N ASN A 84 11.18 7.33 -2.67
CA ASN A 84 9.91 6.58 -2.59
C ASN A 84 10.11 5.09 -2.94
N ILE A 85 10.79 4.36 -2.08
CA ILE A 85 11.27 3.00 -2.35
C ILE A 85 10.12 2.05 -2.73
N LEU A 86 8.97 2.16 -2.05
CA LEU A 86 7.85 1.24 -2.27
C LEU A 86 7.13 1.53 -3.59
N THR A 87 6.91 2.81 -3.89
CA THR A 87 6.34 3.20 -5.18
C THR A 87 7.31 2.91 -6.31
N THR A 88 8.59 3.28 -6.22
CA THR A 88 9.60 3.01 -7.25
C THR A 88 9.72 1.51 -7.56
N TYR A 89 9.60 0.64 -6.56
CA TYR A 89 9.56 -0.81 -6.79
C TYR A 89 8.37 -1.22 -7.68
N VAL A 90 7.15 -0.75 -7.39
CA VAL A 90 5.98 -1.13 -8.18
C VAL A 90 6.03 -0.53 -9.60
N SER A 91 6.45 0.72 -9.77
CA SER A 91 6.53 1.35 -11.10
C SER A 91 7.55 0.66 -12.01
N SER A 92 8.72 0.32 -11.46
CA SER A 92 9.78 -0.35 -12.22
C SER A 92 9.39 -1.75 -12.68
N ARG A 93 8.57 -2.47 -11.90
CA ARG A 93 8.13 -3.84 -12.23
C ARG A 93 6.92 -3.87 -13.14
N LEU A 94 6.00 -2.93 -13.03
CA LEU A 94 4.81 -2.87 -13.88
C LEU A 94 5.02 -2.10 -15.18
N GLY A 95 6.14 -1.37 -15.32
CA GLY A 95 6.42 -0.56 -16.50
C GLY A 95 5.41 0.58 -16.70
N GLN A 96 4.69 0.96 -15.64
CA GLN A 96 3.71 2.04 -15.66
C GLN A 96 4.06 3.08 -14.60
N PRO A 97 4.06 4.38 -14.94
CA PRO A 97 4.24 5.40 -13.92
C PRO A 97 3.07 5.32 -12.93
N ILE A 98 3.36 5.51 -11.64
CA ILE A 98 2.37 5.40 -10.55
C ILE A 98 1.32 6.53 -10.59
N PHE A 99 1.52 7.51 -11.48
CA PHE A 99 0.52 8.49 -11.91
C PHE A 99 0.19 8.37 -13.41
N ALA A 100 0.06 7.16 -13.94
CA ALA A 100 -0.47 6.96 -15.29
C ALA A 100 -1.98 7.25 -15.30
N CYS A 101 -2.36 8.50 -15.56
CA CYS A 101 -3.46 8.70 -16.49
C CYS A 101 -3.08 7.93 -17.76
N PHE A 102 -3.79 6.83 -18.03
CA PHE A 102 -3.57 6.00 -19.21
C PHE A 102 -3.52 6.91 -20.46
N PRO A 103 -2.44 6.87 -21.26
CA PRO A 103 -2.18 7.88 -22.30
C PRO A 103 -3.17 7.86 -23.48
N ASN A 104 -4.20 7.00 -23.44
CA ASN A 104 -5.17 6.89 -24.52
C ASN A 104 -6.63 6.82 -24.07
N ALA A 105 -6.92 7.33 -22.86
CA ALA A 105 -8.29 7.53 -22.44
C ALA A 105 -8.46 9.01 -22.11
N THR A 106 -9.40 9.67 -22.78
CA THR A 106 -9.81 11.08 -22.65
C THR A 106 -10.32 11.48 -21.26
N TYR A 107 -9.97 10.76 -20.21
CA TYR A 107 -10.39 11.02 -18.85
C TYR A 107 -9.33 11.90 -18.16
N ARG A 108 -9.65 13.19 -18.14
CA ARG A 108 -9.14 14.18 -17.18
C ARG A 108 -8.91 13.51 -15.82
N CYS A 109 -7.72 13.68 -15.25
CA CYS A 109 -7.41 13.26 -13.88
C CYS A 109 -8.38 13.99 -12.93
N SER A 110 -9.50 13.34 -12.59
CA SER A 110 -10.37 13.82 -11.54
C SER A 110 -9.70 13.46 -10.22
N LYS A 111 -9.54 14.47 -9.36
CA LYS A 111 -9.14 14.27 -7.96
C LYS A 111 -10.25 13.48 -7.26
N HIS A 112 -10.26 12.16 -7.41
CA HIS A 112 -11.11 11.30 -6.62
C HIS A 112 -10.43 11.04 -5.28
N THR A 113 -10.80 11.86 -4.30
CA THR A 113 -10.62 11.52 -2.88
C THR A 113 -11.59 10.39 -2.56
N THR A 114 -11.11 9.14 -2.64
CA THR A 114 -11.88 7.99 -2.15
C THR A 114 -11.90 8.04 -0.63
N THR A 115 -13.09 8.04 -0.04
CA THR A 115 -13.30 8.00 1.40
C THR A 115 -12.51 6.84 2.02
N GLN A 116 -11.62 7.21 2.92
CA GLN A 116 -10.75 6.36 3.72
C GLN A 116 -11.57 5.26 4.41
N GLN A 117 -11.39 4.00 3.97
CA GLN A 117 -11.84 2.86 4.76
C GLN A 117 -11.01 2.86 6.05
N ARG A 118 -11.66 2.69 7.20
CA ARG A 118 -11.08 2.67 8.55
C ARG A 118 -10.14 1.47 8.76
N SER A 119 -9.06 1.38 8.01
CA SER A 119 -8.00 0.37 8.16
C SER A 119 -6.67 1.08 8.32
N THR A 120 -5.88 0.61 9.28
CA THR A 120 -4.65 1.17 9.86
C THR A 120 -3.43 1.24 8.93
N ASN A 121 -3.63 1.40 7.62
CA ASN A 121 -2.61 1.08 6.64
C ASN A 121 -1.84 2.31 6.15
N VAL A 122 -0.53 2.17 6.26
CA VAL A 122 0.51 3.16 6.00
C VAL A 122 0.68 3.49 4.52
N ILE A 123 0.63 2.46 3.68
CA ILE A 123 0.49 2.55 2.22
C ILE A 123 -0.42 1.39 1.82
N ARG A 124 -1.40 1.62 0.95
CA ARG A 124 -2.28 0.57 0.43
C ARG A 124 -2.07 0.41 -1.06
N MET A 125 -1.62 -0.79 -1.46
CA MET A 125 -1.66 -1.19 -2.86
C MET A 125 -3.01 -1.84 -3.17
N MET A 126 -3.76 -1.24 -4.09
CA MET A 126 -5.02 -1.74 -4.62
C MET A 126 -4.77 -2.40 -5.97
N LEU A 127 -5.31 -3.60 -6.17
CA LEU A 127 -5.17 -4.34 -7.43
C LEU A 127 -6.38 -4.09 -8.33
N LYS A 128 -6.12 -3.83 -9.62
CA LYS A 128 -7.18 -3.60 -10.62
C LYS A 128 -7.49 -4.91 -11.34
N GLN A 129 -8.74 -5.35 -11.29
CA GLN A 129 -9.19 -6.52 -12.05
C GLN A 129 -9.02 -6.34 -13.57
N ASN A 130 -8.67 -7.42 -14.25
CA ASN A 130 -8.69 -7.48 -15.71
C ASN A 130 -10.10 -7.83 -16.20
N ARG A 131 -10.74 -6.90 -16.91
CA ARG A 131 -12.12 -7.08 -17.43
C ARG A 131 -12.24 -8.12 -18.55
N ARG A 132 -11.12 -8.61 -19.10
CA ARG A 132 -11.12 -9.55 -20.24
C ARG A 132 -11.01 -11.03 -19.82
N THR A 133 -10.60 -11.35 -18.59
CA THR A 133 -10.15 -12.71 -18.24
C THR A 133 -10.76 -13.33 -16.99
N LEU A 134 -11.64 -12.65 -16.25
CA LEU A 134 -12.17 -13.18 -14.97
C LEU A 134 -13.70 -13.04 -14.85
N PRO A 135 -14.47 -14.15 -14.73
CA PRO A 135 -15.85 -14.08 -14.26
C PRO A 135 -15.91 -13.61 -12.80
N PHE A 136 -16.97 -12.88 -12.47
CA PHE A 136 -17.13 -11.87 -11.40
C PHE A 136 -16.98 -12.31 -9.92
N ARG A 137 -16.27 -13.39 -9.56
CA ARG A 137 -16.30 -13.94 -8.17
C ARG A 137 -14.98 -14.32 -7.49
N LYS A 138 -13.84 -13.72 -7.82
CA LYS A 138 -12.59 -13.90 -7.04
C LYS A 138 -11.71 -12.64 -6.92
N ALA A 139 -12.22 -11.53 -6.36
CA ALA A 139 -11.34 -10.42 -5.97
C ALA A 139 -11.79 -9.65 -4.72
N LEU A 140 -12.60 -10.28 -3.85
CA LEU A 140 -13.10 -9.63 -2.64
C LEU A 140 -12.52 -10.15 -1.32
N ASP A 141 -11.59 -11.12 -1.35
CA ASP A 141 -11.03 -11.67 -0.11
C ASP A 141 -9.79 -10.93 0.43
N TRP A 142 -9.37 -9.83 -0.20
CA TRP A 142 -8.11 -9.13 0.15
C TRP A 142 -8.26 -7.60 0.28
N LEU A 143 -9.49 -7.10 0.37
CA LEU A 143 -9.79 -5.66 0.53
C LEU A 143 -10.30 -5.28 1.93
N ALA A 144 -10.17 -6.16 2.92
CA ALA A 144 -10.38 -5.83 4.33
C ALA A 144 -9.02 -5.66 5.03
#